data_AF-A0A929CE58-F1
#
_entry.id   AF-A0A929CE58-F1
#
_cell.length_a   1.000
_cell.length_b   1.000
_cell.length_c   1.000
_cell.angle_alpha   90.00
_cell.angle_beta   90.00
_cell.angle_gamma   90.00
#
_symmetry.space_group_name_H-M   'P 1'
#
loop_
_entity.id
_entity.type
_entity.pdbx_description
1 polymer ?
#
loop_
_entity_poly.entity_id
_entity_poly.type
_entity_poly.pdbx_seq_one_letter_code
_entity_poly.pdbx_strand_id
1 'polypeptide(L)'
;MILIYTPQVTSRIRYIFKLIIRGLLKDELIFTSDTEEFIAAAGPRINYSKDPDLGGLFMEPHGLLSEKDIRAQDLVFIEEEDPPAFFPVYHKDASMKFDPFAASFYLVSRYEEYLPFKRDEYGRFQARESIAWQMGFLDKPIVNIWADNIAKLIGKKWPDWKPGPKEYRFIPTIDINAAWKYKRKGFFRTAAGLTGTLLSGEFRNAIERLKVVGNSMPDPFETYEEQLMLHKEYKLETIYFVLFAEYDNNDRNIPVNNRHQKTLIKGLADYCRIGIHTSFASLKSYDKLDQEFKRLAAVLNKEINITRQHFHVLNMPVTYRNFVNHDVENDYSMGYAVMPGFRAGICDPFYFYDLDMELETRMLVWPYAIVDKALELGYDLEKSFKPIIDSVKAVRGTLITLWNNESLVKEEKNNVGLEAYEKMIRMAIE
;
A
#
# COMPACT_ATOMS: atom_id res chain seq x y z
N MET A 1 5.48 15.70 -23.67
CA MET A 1 6.66 16.14 -22.90
C MET A 1 6.32 17.47 -22.27
N ILE A 2 6.56 17.60 -20.96
CA ILE A 2 6.28 18.80 -20.17
C ILE A 2 7.60 19.39 -19.69
N LEU A 3 7.83 20.67 -19.98
CA LEU A 3 8.99 21.42 -19.51
C LEU A 3 8.69 22.06 -18.15
N ILE A 4 9.55 21.83 -17.16
CA ILE A 4 9.40 22.42 -15.82
C ILE A 4 10.54 23.41 -15.60
N TYR A 5 10.18 24.68 -15.40
CA TYR A 5 11.13 25.65 -14.89
C TYR A 5 11.16 25.62 -13.37
N THR A 6 12.36 25.55 -12.81
CA THR A 6 12.59 25.82 -11.39
C THR A 6 14.01 26.36 -11.20
N PRO A 7 14.24 27.36 -10.32
CA PRO A 7 15.57 27.93 -10.11
C PRO A 7 16.60 26.90 -9.63
N GLN A 8 16.15 25.88 -8.90
CA GLN A 8 17.00 24.82 -8.38
C GLN A 8 16.26 23.48 -8.34
N VAL A 9 16.80 22.47 -9.01
CA VAL A 9 16.25 21.11 -8.98
C VAL A 9 16.81 20.33 -7.79
N THR A 10 16.06 20.26 -6.70
CA THR A 10 16.40 19.44 -5.51
C THR A 10 16.02 17.96 -5.72
N SER A 11 16.46 17.08 -4.82
CA SER A 11 16.06 15.67 -4.81
C SER A 11 14.54 15.50 -4.66
N ARG A 12 13.92 16.27 -3.75
CA ARG A 12 12.46 16.26 -3.52
C ARG A 12 11.68 16.70 -4.75
N ILE A 13 12.11 17.79 -5.41
CA ILE A 13 11.51 18.28 -6.67
C ILE A 13 11.63 17.21 -7.76
N ARG A 14 12.84 16.68 -7.97
CA ARG A 14 13.08 15.65 -8.99
C ARG A 14 12.17 14.44 -8.78
N TYR A 15 12.07 13.96 -7.54
CA TYR A 15 11.26 12.81 -7.17
C TYR A 15 9.77 13.05 -7.40
N ILE A 16 9.19 14.13 -6.85
CA ILE A 16 7.74 14.31 -6.89
C ILE A 16 7.22 14.67 -8.27
N PHE A 17 7.96 15.48 -9.05
CA PHE A 17 7.60 15.75 -10.43
C PHE A 17 7.75 14.50 -11.29
N LYS A 18 8.76 13.65 -11.05
CA LYS A 18 8.86 12.35 -11.73
C LYS A 18 7.65 11.47 -11.42
N LEU A 19 7.23 11.38 -10.15
CA LEU A 19 6.05 10.62 -9.76
C LEU A 19 4.79 11.15 -10.44
N ILE A 20 4.52 12.46 -10.36
CA ILE A 20 3.30 13.04 -10.91
C ILE A 20 3.32 13.02 -12.44
N ILE A 21 4.38 13.52 -13.08
CA ILE A 21 4.40 13.70 -14.54
C ILE A 21 4.65 12.37 -15.27
N ARG A 22 5.74 11.66 -14.96
CA ARG A 22 6.05 10.38 -15.62
C ARG A 22 5.20 9.24 -15.08
N GLY A 23 4.99 9.20 -13.76
CA GLY A 23 4.25 8.13 -13.10
C GLY A 23 2.74 8.21 -13.34
N LEU A 24 2.11 9.33 -12.99
CA LEU A 24 0.64 9.47 -13.00
C LEU A 24 0.10 10.06 -14.30
N LEU A 25 0.74 11.08 -14.87
CA LEU A 25 0.30 11.68 -16.15
C LEU A 25 0.79 10.91 -17.38
N LYS A 26 1.72 9.96 -17.17
CA LYS A 26 2.32 9.13 -18.23
C LYS A 26 2.92 9.98 -19.37
N ASP A 27 3.58 11.08 -19.02
CA ASP A 27 4.26 11.96 -19.98
C ASP A 27 5.74 12.17 -19.61
N GLU A 28 6.54 12.54 -20.59
CA GLU A 28 7.93 12.89 -20.41
C GLU A 28 8.11 14.21 -19.67
N LEU A 29 9.19 14.27 -18.89
CA LEU A 29 9.53 15.39 -18.00
C LEU A 29 10.96 15.85 -18.31
N ILE A 30 11.11 17.17 -18.51
CA ILE A 30 12.41 17.84 -18.58
C ILE A 30 12.39 19.04 -17.62
N PHE A 31 13.50 19.25 -16.92
CA PHE A 31 13.71 20.44 -16.10
C PHE A 31 14.62 21.43 -16.83
N THR A 32 14.36 22.72 -16.64
CA THR A 32 15.27 23.81 -16.99
C THR A 32 15.35 24.81 -15.83
N SER A 33 16.51 25.45 -15.69
CA SER A 33 16.71 26.62 -14.84
C SER A 33 16.98 27.88 -15.67
N ASP A 34 16.90 27.77 -17.00
CA ASP A 34 17.07 28.86 -17.94
C ASP A 34 15.70 29.48 -18.25
N THR A 35 15.54 30.74 -17.87
CA THR A 35 14.30 31.49 -18.10
C THR A 35 14.06 31.76 -19.58
N GLU A 36 15.11 32.02 -20.37
CA GLU A 36 14.98 32.28 -21.80
C GLU A 36 14.53 31.01 -22.54
N GLU A 37 15.14 29.87 -22.21
CA GLU A 37 14.71 28.56 -22.72
C GLU A 37 13.25 28.29 -22.38
N PHE A 38 12.86 28.49 -21.11
CA PHE A 38 11.50 28.26 -20.66
C PHE A 38 10.48 29.14 -21.37
N ILE A 39 10.76 30.45 -21.52
CA ILE A 39 9.89 31.43 -22.17
C ILE A 39 9.78 31.15 -23.68
N ALA A 40 10.86 30.71 -24.32
CA ALA A 40 10.87 30.37 -25.75
C ALA A 40 10.20 29.03 -26.05
N ALA A 41 10.11 28.12 -25.07
CA ALA A 41 9.57 26.78 -25.27
C ALA A 41 8.10 26.79 -25.76
N ALA A 42 7.83 26.01 -26.81
CA ALA A 42 6.49 25.73 -27.27
C ALA A 42 5.87 24.54 -26.51
N GLY A 43 4.56 24.57 -26.29
CA GLY A 43 3.81 23.48 -25.68
C GLY A 43 3.77 23.49 -24.15
N PRO A 44 3.35 22.36 -23.53
CA PRO A 44 3.13 22.23 -22.10
C PRO A 44 4.35 22.58 -21.25
N ARG A 45 4.18 23.56 -20.36
CA ARG A 45 5.24 24.01 -19.47
C ARG A 45 4.71 24.48 -18.12
N ILE A 46 5.38 24.10 -17.03
CA ILE A 46 5.04 24.48 -15.66
C ILE A 46 6.16 25.35 -15.11
N ASN A 47 5.79 26.52 -14.60
CA ASN A 47 6.68 27.41 -13.88
C ASN A 47 6.53 27.11 -12.38
N TYR A 48 7.52 26.44 -11.79
CA TYR A 48 7.59 26.14 -10.36
C TYR A 48 8.65 27.02 -9.69
N SER A 49 8.27 28.28 -9.46
CA SER A 49 9.14 29.32 -8.90
C SER A 49 8.32 30.39 -8.15
N LYS A 50 8.98 31.42 -7.63
CA LYS A 50 8.31 32.58 -7.01
C LYS A 50 8.01 33.71 -8.01
N ASP A 51 8.44 33.58 -9.26
CA ASP A 51 8.22 34.58 -10.31
C ASP A 51 7.03 34.15 -11.19
N PRO A 52 5.87 34.83 -11.14
CA PRO A 52 4.70 34.49 -11.95
C PRO A 52 4.86 34.86 -13.43
N ASP A 53 5.79 35.74 -13.79
CA ASP A 53 5.80 36.44 -15.08
C ASP A 53 6.45 35.64 -16.21
N LEU A 54 7.05 34.49 -15.90
CA LEU A 54 7.67 33.60 -16.89
C LEU A 54 6.64 32.85 -17.78
N GLY A 55 5.36 32.96 -17.45
CA GLY A 55 4.28 32.29 -18.17
C GLY A 55 4.17 30.79 -17.86
N GLY A 56 3.56 30.02 -18.77
CA GLY A 56 3.23 28.61 -18.52
C GLY A 56 2.10 28.45 -17.50
N LEU A 57 1.99 27.27 -16.90
CA LEU A 57 1.18 27.10 -15.68
C LEU A 57 2.04 27.48 -14.48
N PHE A 58 1.72 28.61 -13.86
CA PHE A 58 2.40 29.06 -12.66
C PHE A 58 1.92 28.24 -11.46
N MET A 59 2.83 27.50 -10.83
CA MET A 59 2.62 26.70 -9.64
C MET A 59 3.54 27.26 -8.56
N GLU A 60 3.00 28.06 -7.66
CA GLU A 60 3.80 28.68 -6.60
C GLU A 60 4.33 27.60 -5.64
N PRO A 61 5.64 27.56 -5.34
CA PRO A 61 6.20 26.63 -4.37
C PRO A 61 5.85 27.07 -2.94
N HIS A 62 5.36 26.16 -2.11
CA HIS A 62 5.16 26.40 -0.68
C HIS A 62 6.50 26.55 0.06
N GLY A 63 7.50 25.72 -0.33
CA GLY A 63 8.86 25.78 0.21
C GLY A 63 9.42 24.42 0.65
N LEU A 64 8.55 23.48 1.04
CA LEU A 64 8.94 22.15 1.55
C LEU A 64 9.93 21.40 0.66
N LEU A 65 9.76 21.50 -0.66
CA LEU A 65 10.61 20.79 -1.62
C LEU A 65 12.02 21.37 -1.74
N SER A 66 12.26 22.56 -1.18
CA SER A 66 13.59 23.20 -1.11
C SER A 66 14.32 22.90 0.20
N GLU A 67 13.60 22.39 1.22
CA GLU A 67 14.18 22.03 2.51
C GLU A 67 15.02 20.74 2.42
N LYS A 68 15.93 20.56 3.38
CA LYS A 68 16.75 19.34 3.54
C LYS A 68 16.60 18.69 4.90
N ASP A 69 16.17 19.47 5.89
CA ASP A 69 15.85 19.00 7.22
C ASP A 69 14.46 18.35 7.26
N ILE A 70 14.26 17.54 8.30
CA ILE A 70 12.98 16.94 8.65
C ILE A 70 12.50 17.62 9.92
N ARG A 71 11.42 18.37 9.81
CA ARG A 71 10.83 19.14 10.91
C ARG A 71 9.32 19.21 10.77
N ALA A 72 8.64 19.40 11.89
CA ALA A 72 7.20 19.63 11.87
C ALA A 72 6.85 20.78 10.91
N GLN A 73 5.89 20.51 10.03
CA GLN A 73 5.38 21.49 9.07
C GLN A 73 4.10 22.09 9.62
N ASP A 74 3.84 23.36 9.31
CA ASP A 74 2.55 23.98 9.61
C ASP A 74 1.54 23.57 8.53
N LEU A 75 0.69 22.61 8.87
CA LEU A 75 -0.26 22.01 7.93
C LEU A 75 -1.54 22.84 7.90
N VAL A 76 -1.46 24.02 7.27
CA VAL A 76 -2.63 24.90 7.09
C VAL A 76 -3.56 24.32 6.03
N PHE A 77 -4.83 24.14 6.41
CA PHE A 77 -5.87 23.60 5.54
C PHE A 77 -6.57 24.69 4.73
N ILE A 78 -7.11 24.31 3.58
CA ILE A 78 -7.91 25.19 2.73
C ILE A 78 -9.38 24.77 2.84
N GLU A 79 -10.17 25.49 3.64
CA GLU A 79 -11.53 25.10 4.02
C GLU A 79 -12.49 24.92 2.83
N GLU A 80 -12.31 25.69 1.75
CA GLU A 80 -13.20 25.71 0.58
C GLU A 80 -12.68 24.90 -0.62
N GLU A 81 -11.59 24.14 -0.48
CA GLU A 81 -11.03 23.38 -1.59
C GLU A 81 -11.62 21.97 -1.68
N ASP A 82 -12.14 21.61 -2.85
CA ASP A 82 -12.61 20.25 -3.16
C ASP A 82 -11.86 19.71 -4.40
N PRO A 83 -11.07 18.62 -4.26
CA PRO A 83 -10.87 17.85 -3.04
C PRO A 83 -9.99 18.58 -2.00
N PRO A 84 -10.02 18.15 -0.71
CA PRO A 84 -9.27 18.80 0.35
C PRO A 84 -7.78 18.97 0.03
N ALA A 85 -7.20 20.10 0.43
CA ALA A 85 -5.80 20.43 0.17
C ALA A 85 -5.16 21.22 1.32
N PHE A 86 -3.83 21.17 1.38
CA PHE A 86 -2.99 21.85 2.37
C PHE A 86 -1.74 22.41 1.68
N PHE A 87 -0.95 23.20 2.41
CA PHE A 87 0.12 24.05 1.87
C PHE A 87 -0.42 25.14 0.93
N PRO A 88 -1.24 26.06 1.46
CA PRO A 88 -1.81 27.15 0.69
C PRO A 88 -0.72 28.03 0.08
N VAL A 89 -1.04 28.56 -1.09
CA VAL A 89 -0.25 29.59 -1.76
C VAL A 89 -1.13 30.79 -2.04
N TYR A 90 -0.56 31.98 -2.03
CA TYR A 90 -1.33 33.21 -1.93
C TYR A 90 -1.17 34.12 -3.15
N HIS A 91 -0.26 33.80 -4.08
CA HIS A 91 -0.13 34.57 -5.29
C HIS A 91 -1.38 34.43 -6.16
N LYS A 92 -2.01 35.56 -6.49
CA LYS A 92 -3.28 35.62 -7.25
C LYS A 92 -3.23 34.93 -8.62
N ASP A 93 -2.06 34.88 -9.24
CA ASP A 93 -1.85 34.29 -10.57
C ASP A 93 -1.48 32.80 -10.50
N ALA A 94 -1.39 32.21 -9.30
CA ALA A 94 -1.14 30.78 -9.14
C ALA A 94 -2.28 29.97 -9.76
N SER A 95 -1.92 28.91 -10.49
CA SER A 95 -2.88 28.06 -11.20
C SER A 95 -3.70 27.18 -10.25
N MET A 96 -3.25 27.03 -9.00
CA MET A 96 -3.89 26.30 -7.92
C MET A 96 -3.70 27.09 -6.61
N LYS A 97 -4.63 26.94 -5.65
CA LYS A 97 -4.59 27.64 -4.36
C LYS A 97 -3.63 27.04 -3.34
N PHE A 98 -2.93 25.97 -3.71
CA PHE A 98 -1.92 25.29 -2.91
C PHE A 98 -0.78 24.80 -3.79
N ASP A 99 0.28 24.32 -3.16
CA ASP A 99 1.36 23.62 -3.85
C ASP A 99 1.06 22.11 -3.92
N PRO A 100 0.53 21.61 -5.06
CA PRO A 100 0.21 20.19 -5.18
C PRO A 100 1.44 19.29 -5.18
N PHE A 101 2.63 19.82 -5.51
CA PHE A 101 3.86 19.03 -5.50
C PHE A 101 4.37 18.88 -4.07
N ALA A 102 4.38 19.94 -3.27
CA ALA A 102 4.72 19.84 -1.85
C ALA A 102 3.73 18.95 -1.08
N ALA A 103 2.42 19.14 -1.29
CA ALA A 103 1.40 18.35 -0.61
C ALA A 103 1.49 16.86 -0.99
N SER A 104 1.67 16.55 -2.28
CA SER A 104 1.88 15.17 -2.72
C SER A 104 3.14 14.55 -2.13
N PHE A 105 4.27 15.29 -2.14
CA PHE A 105 5.53 14.81 -1.58
C PHE A 105 5.40 14.46 -0.10
N TYR A 106 4.76 15.32 0.68
CA TYR A 106 4.52 15.11 2.11
C TYR A 106 3.79 13.78 2.38
N LEU A 107 2.75 13.49 1.60
CA LEU A 107 1.98 12.26 1.73
C LEU A 107 2.77 11.02 1.30
N VAL A 108 3.38 11.02 0.11
CA VAL A 108 4.02 9.81 -0.45
C VAL A 108 5.37 9.49 0.20
N SER A 109 6.09 10.50 0.70
CA SER A 109 7.31 10.27 1.49
C SER A 109 7.00 9.75 2.91
N ARG A 110 5.71 9.73 3.30
CA ARG A 110 5.25 9.49 4.67
C ARG A 110 5.93 10.42 5.66
N TYR A 111 6.05 11.71 5.32
CA TYR A 111 6.79 12.70 6.10
C TYR A 111 6.38 12.70 7.58
N GLU A 112 5.07 12.54 7.88
CA GLU A 112 4.52 12.41 9.23
C GLU A 112 5.18 11.31 10.08
N GLU A 113 5.60 10.22 9.44
CA GLU A 113 6.15 9.04 10.11
C GLU A 113 7.65 9.15 10.41
N TYR A 114 8.30 10.21 9.94
CA TYR A 114 9.65 10.60 10.37
C TYR A 114 9.64 11.54 11.58
N LEU A 115 8.47 12.09 11.92
CA LEU A 115 8.28 12.96 13.09
C LEU A 115 7.81 12.14 14.30
N PRO A 116 7.85 12.68 15.52
CA PRO A 116 7.26 12.03 16.68
C PRO A 116 5.73 11.83 16.51
N PHE A 117 5.26 10.60 16.67
CA PHE A 117 3.84 10.26 16.59
C PHE A 117 3.42 9.22 17.63
N LYS A 118 2.12 9.10 17.87
CA LYS A 118 1.55 8.10 18.77
C LYS A 118 1.46 6.73 18.09
N ARG A 119 2.26 5.79 18.59
CA ARG A 119 2.25 4.40 18.15
C ARG A 119 1.12 3.60 18.80
N ASP A 120 0.61 2.61 18.09
CA ASP A 120 -0.25 1.58 18.69
C ASP A 120 0.56 0.49 19.41
N GLU A 121 -0.11 -0.55 19.91
CA GLU A 121 0.50 -1.65 20.66
C GLU A 121 1.56 -2.45 19.87
N TYR A 122 1.50 -2.41 18.53
CA TYR A 122 2.47 -3.07 17.64
C TYR A 122 3.54 -2.11 17.13
N GLY A 123 3.50 -0.83 17.53
CA GLY A 123 4.46 0.19 17.11
C GLY A 123 4.07 0.93 15.83
N ARG A 124 2.84 0.76 15.32
CA ARG A 124 2.40 1.26 14.01
C ARG A 124 1.93 2.71 14.08
N PHE A 125 2.04 3.40 12.95
CA PHE A 125 1.38 4.69 12.73
C PHE A 125 -0.13 4.50 12.59
N GLN A 126 -0.92 5.27 13.34
CA GLN A 126 -2.37 5.13 13.38
C GLN A 126 -3.05 6.05 12.37
N ALA A 127 -4.04 5.52 11.65
CA ALA A 127 -4.82 6.30 10.68
C ALA A 127 -5.38 7.60 11.27
N ARG A 128 -5.87 7.55 12.51
CA ARG A 128 -6.48 8.70 13.20
C ARG A 128 -5.51 9.86 13.45
N GLU A 129 -4.21 9.57 13.49
CA GLU A 129 -3.16 10.58 13.66
C GLU A 129 -2.73 11.19 12.33
N SER A 130 -3.17 10.64 11.19
CA SER A 130 -2.81 11.16 9.86
C SER A 130 -3.59 12.43 9.52
N ILE A 131 -2.93 13.32 8.77
CA ILE A 131 -3.58 14.45 8.11
C ILE A 131 -4.76 14.00 7.23
N ALA A 132 -4.64 12.84 6.57
CA ALA A 132 -5.68 12.28 5.72
C ALA A 132 -6.98 11.96 6.48
N TRP A 133 -6.86 11.46 7.72
CA TRP A 133 -8.01 11.29 8.60
C TRP A 133 -8.53 12.61 9.12
N GLN A 134 -7.64 13.49 9.59
CA GLN A 134 -8.02 14.79 10.16
C GLN A 134 -8.77 15.68 9.15
N MET A 135 -8.40 15.60 7.88
CA MET A 135 -9.03 16.36 6.78
C MET A 135 -10.12 15.58 6.05
N GLY A 136 -10.45 14.35 6.47
CA GLY A 136 -11.56 13.58 5.92
C GLY A 136 -11.38 13.14 4.46
N PHE A 137 -10.15 12.83 4.04
CA PHE A 137 -9.85 12.28 2.71
C PHE A 137 -9.17 10.92 2.74
N LEU A 138 -9.16 10.23 3.88
CA LEU A 138 -8.51 8.92 4.03
C LEU A 138 -8.95 7.90 2.97
N ASP A 139 -10.19 7.97 2.51
CA ASP A 139 -10.83 7.11 1.52
C ASP A 139 -10.63 7.56 0.07
N LYS A 140 -9.85 8.62 -0.18
CA LYS A 140 -9.57 9.16 -1.51
C LYS A 140 -8.10 8.99 -1.90
N PRO A 141 -7.77 8.57 -3.13
CA PRO A 141 -6.40 8.60 -3.65
C PRO A 141 -6.05 10.05 -4.03
N ILE A 142 -5.96 10.92 -3.02
CA ILE A 142 -5.90 12.36 -3.18
C ILE A 142 -4.77 12.85 -4.10
N VAL A 143 -3.60 12.20 -4.05
CA VAL A 143 -2.45 12.50 -4.92
C VAL A 143 -2.79 12.23 -6.38
N ASN A 144 -3.50 11.13 -6.66
CA ASN A 144 -3.98 10.82 -8.02
C ASN A 144 -5.00 11.86 -8.50
N ILE A 145 -5.90 12.29 -7.62
CA ILE A 145 -6.93 13.29 -7.95
C ILE A 145 -6.26 14.65 -8.26
N TRP A 146 -5.28 15.08 -7.44
CA TRP A 146 -4.51 16.29 -7.71
C TRP A 146 -3.73 16.21 -9.02
N ALA A 147 -3.14 15.05 -9.34
CA ALA A 147 -2.49 14.85 -10.63
C ALA A 147 -3.48 15.02 -11.80
N ASP A 148 -4.68 14.43 -11.71
CA ASP A 148 -5.72 14.63 -12.74
C ASP A 148 -6.17 16.09 -12.85
N ASN A 149 -6.19 16.85 -11.75
CA ASN A 149 -6.47 18.28 -11.77
C ASN A 149 -5.35 19.07 -12.47
N ILE A 150 -4.09 18.74 -12.22
CA ILE A 150 -2.94 19.30 -12.97
C ILE A 150 -3.09 19.00 -14.46
N ALA A 151 -3.44 17.76 -14.84
CA ALA A 151 -3.66 17.39 -16.24
C ALA A 151 -4.79 18.21 -16.89
N LYS A 152 -5.91 18.44 -16.20
CA LYS A 152 -6.99 19.29 -16.70
C LYS A 152 -6.51 20.74 -16.93
N LEU A 153 -5.69 21.29 -16.04
CA LEU A 153 -5.11 22.63 -16.21
C LEU A 153 -4.17 22.69 -17.42
N ILE A 154 -3.33 21.67 -17.61
CA ILE A 154 -2.44 21.57 -18.78
C ILE A 154 -3.28 21.51 -20.06
N GLY A 155 -4.26 20.59 -20.14
CA GLY A 155 -5.12 20.45 -21.32
C GLY A 155 -5.96 21.69 -21.63
N LYS A 156 -6.34 22.47 -20.61
CA LYS A 156 -7.03 23.76 -20.81
C LYS A 156 -6.12 24.80 -21.48
N LYS A 157 -4.83 24.83 -21.12
CA LYS A 157 -3.86 25.79 -21.66
C LYS A 157 -3.22 25.34 -22.98
N TRP A 158 -3.09 24.03 -23.18
CA TRP A 158 -2.59 23.39 -24.40
C TRP A 158 -3.56 22.30 -24.86
N PRO A 159 -4.59 22.64 -25.66
CA PRO A 159 -5.65 21.70 -26.05
C PRO A 159 -5.20 20.48 -26.85
N ASP A 160 -4.07 20.58 -27.56
CA ASP A 160 -3.49 19.47 -28.31
C ASP A 160 -2.75 18.46 -27.43
N TRP A 161 -2.44 18.84 -26.18
CA TRP A 161 -1.82 17.93 -25.22
C TRP A 161 -2.85 17.00 -24.59
N LYS A 162 -2.47 15.73 -24.44
CA LYS A 162 -3.24 14.73 -23.71
C LYS A 162 -2.29 13.96 -22.80
N PRO A 163 -2.71 13.59 -21.57
CA PRO A 163 -1.94 12.68 -20.74
C PRO A 163 -1.82 11.32 -21.44
N GLY A 164 -0.78 10.57 -21.09
CA GLY A 164 -0.61 9.21 -21.61
C GLY A 164 -1.71 8.25 -21.12
N PRO A 165 -1.79 7.05 -21.71
CA PRO A 165 -2.84 6.09 -21.38
C PRO A 165 -2.73 5.62 -19.93
N LYS A 166 -3.88 5.60 -19.24
CA LYS A 166 -4.05 5.02 -17.90
C LYS A 166 -5.14 3.95 -17.96
N GLU A 167 -4.90 2.84 -17.27
CA GLU A 167 -5.83 1.74 -17.16
C GLU A 167 -6.02 1.38 -15.69
N TYR A 168 -7.28 1.24 -15.30
CA TYR A 168 -7.62 0.72 -13.99
C TYR A 168 -7.11 -0.71 -13.84
N ARG A 169 -6.46 -1.02 -12.71
CA ARG A 169 -5.99 -2.37 -12.40
C ARG A 169 -6.51 -2.80 -11.03
N PHE A 170 -6.94 -4.04 -10.91
CA PHE A 170 -7.29 -4.65 -9.64
C PHE A 170 -6.33 -5.80 -9.31
N ILE A 171 -5.70 -5.75 -8.13
CA ILE A 171 -4.77 -6.76 -7.62
C ILE A 171 -5.25 -7.21 -6.23
N PRO A 172 -5.98 -8.33 -6.12
CA PRO A 172 -6.25 -8.93 -4.82
C PRO A 172 -4.97 -9.55 -4.26
N THR A 173 -4.78 -9.43 -2.94
CA THR A 173 -3.64 -10.01 -2.24
C THR A 173 -4.11 -10.79 -1.02
N ILE A 174 -3.49 -11.95 -0.80
CA ILE A 174 -3.86 -12.87 0.27
C ILE A 174 -2.68 -13.09 1.22
N ASP A 175 -2.88 -12.84 2.51
CA ASP A 175 -1.89 -13.12 3.55
C ASP A 175 -2.17 -14.48 4.18
N ILE A 176 -1.18 -15.38 4.13
CA ILE A 176 -1.21 -16.67 4.82
C ILE A 176 -0.42 -16.55 6.12
N ASN A 177 -1.10 -16.12 7.19
CA ASN A 177 -0.53 -16.06 8.55
C ASN A 177 -0.37 -17.46 9.15
N ALA A 178 -1.37 -18.32 8.92
CA ALA A 178 -1.36 -19.69 9.34
C ALA A 178 -2.05 -20.56 8.30
N ALA A 179 -1.29 -21.46 7.67
CA ALA A 179 -1.80 -22.28 6.58
C ALA A 179 -3.00 -23.17 6.98
N TRP A 180 -3.08 -23.54 8.26
CA TRP A 180 -4.16 -24.34 8.85
C TRP A 180 -4.54 -23.79 10.23
N LYS A 181 -5.81 -23.87 10.60
CA LYS A 181 -6.28 -23.51 11.94
C LYS A 181 -5.86 -24.55 12.96
N TYR A 182 -6.03 -25.84 12.65
CA TYR A 182 -5.76 -26.94 13.59
C TYR A 182 -4.84 -28.01 13.01
N LYS A 183 -4.99 -28.38 11.73
CA LYS A 183 -4.19 -29.44 11.12
C LYS A 183 -2.69 -29.06 11.13
N ARG A 184 -1.84 -30.09 11.10
CA ARG A 184 -0.38 -29.97 10.89
C ARG A 184 0.41 -29.16 11.93
N LYS A 185 -0.20 -28.73 13.05
CA LYS A 185 0.46 -27.99 14.15
C LYS A 185 1.24 -28.87 15.15
N GLY A 186 1.27 -30.19 14.96
CA GLY A 186 1.97 -31.14 15.84
C GLY A 186 1.21 -31.46 17.13
N PHE A 187 1.47 -32.65 17.70
CA PHE A 187 0.70 -33.19 18.83
C PHE A 187 0.70 -32.28 20.07
N PHE A 188 1.87 -31.75 20.45
CA PHE A 188 2.00 -30.91 21.64
C PHE A 188 1.19 -29.61 21.57
N ARG A 189 1.11 -28.94 20.40
CA ARG A 189 0.28 -27.72 20.24
C ARG A 189 -1.21 -28.06 20.20
N THR A 190 -1.57 -29.26 19.72
CA THR A 190 -2.94 -29.75 19.82
C THR A 190 -3.33 -29.98 21.27
N ALA A 191 -2.48 -30.66 22.05
CA ALA A 191 -2.69 -30.94 23.47
C ALA A 191 -2.73 -29.64 24.31
N ALA A 192 -1.74 -28.75 24.14
CA ALA A 192 -1.69 -27.45 24.83
C ALA A 192 -2.90 -26.55 24.50
N GLY A 193 -3.35 -26.58 23.23
CA GLY A 193 -4.55 -25.85 22.84
C GLY A 193 -5.82 -26.43 23.48
N LEU A 194 -5.94 -27.76 23.58
CA LEU A 194 -7.07 -28.39 24.27
C LEU A 194 -7.08 -28.07 25.76
N THR A 195 -5.93 -28.10 26.44
CA THR A 195 -5.84 -27.73 27.87
C THR A 195 -6.13 -26.25 28.10
N GLY A 196 -5.66 -25.35 27.23
CA GLY A 196 -5.96 -23.92 27.30
C GLY A 196 -7.45 -23.63 27.09
N THR A 197 -8.08 -24.30 26.12
CA THR A 197 -9.52 -24.17 25.82
C THR A 197 -10.41 -24.73 26.93
N LEU A 198 -9.99 -25.81 27.61
CA LEU A 198 -10.69 -26.36 28.78
C LEU A 198 -10.66 -25.39 29.97
N LEU A 199 -9.58 -24.63 30.12
CA LEU A 199 -9.43 -23.61 31.17
C LEU A 199 -10.18 -22.31 30.83
N SER A 200 -10.33 -21.95 29.55
CA SER A 200 -11.03 -20.73 29.12
C SER A 200 -12.53 -20.89 28.89
N GLY A 201 -13.08 -22.11 28.97
CA GLY A 201 -14.51 -22.39 28.76
C GLY A 201 -14.95 -22.36 27.29
N GLU A 202 -14.03 -22.29 26.34
CA GLU A 202 -14.32 -22.22 24.90
C GLU A 202 -14.60 -23.61 24.28
N PHE A 203 -15.52 -24.37 24.87
CA PHE A 203 -15.78 -25.77 24.48
C PHE A 203 -16.08 -25.96 22.98
N ARG A 204 -16.65 -24.96 22.31
CA ARG A 204 -16.89 -24.99 20.85
C ARG A 204 -15.60 -25.14 20.05
N ASN A 205 -14.55 -24.39 20.39
CA ASN A 205 -13.25 -24.46 19.71
C ASN A 205 -12.54 -25.80 19.96
N ALA A 206 -12.74 -26.41 21.14
CA ALA A 206 -12.21 -27.74 21.43
C ALA A 206 -12.89 -28.82 20.57
N ILE A 207 -14.22 -28.77 20.45
CA ILE A 207 -14.98 -29.72 19.62
C ILE A 207 -14.61 -29.55 18.14
N GLU A 208 -14.54 -28.32 17.62
CA GLU A 208 -14.11 -28.03 16.25
C GLU A 208 -12.71 -28.59 15.98
N ARG A 209 -11.76 -28.33 16.89
CA ARG A 209 -10.40 -28.88 16.81
C ARG A 209 -10.39 -30.40 16.75
N LEU A 210 -11.14 -31.09 17.62
CA LEU A 210 -11.19 -32.56 17.65
C LEU A 210 -11.79 -33.12 16.34
N LYS A 211 -12.88 -32.52 15.84
CA LYS A 211 -13.48 -32.92 14.56
C LYS A 211 -12.52 -32.73 13.39
N VAL A 212 -11.81 -31.61 13.33
CA VAL A 212 -10.86 -31.30 12.25
C VAL A 212 -9.64 -32.22 12.29
N VAL A 213 -9.04 -32.42 13.48
CA VAL A 213 -7.89 -33.32 13.64
C VAL A 213 -8.29 -34.77 13.38
N GLY A 214 -9.51 -35.17 13.77
CA GLY A 214 -10.10 -36.47 13.47
C GLY A 214 -10.62 -36.64 12.04
N ASN A 215 -10.41 -35.65 11.16
CA ASN A 215 -10.87 -35.62 9.76
C ASN A 215 -12.40 -35.77 9.57
N SER A 216 -13.19 -35.53 10.62
CA SER A 216 -14.66 -35.48 10.53
C SER A 216 -15.19 -34.13 10.02
N MET A 217 -14.31 -33.14 9.88
CA MET A 217 -14.59 -31.81 9.35
C MET A 217 -13.34 -31.27 8.61
N PRO A 218 -13.49 -30.54 7.51
CA PRO A 218 -12.36 -29.84 6.87
C PRO A 218 -11.77 -28.77 7.79
N ASP A 219 -10.49 -28.42 7.60
CA ASP A 219 -9.87 -27.33 8.37
C ASP A 219 -10.43 -25.98 7.87
N PRO A 220 -10.93 -25.09 8.75
CA PRO A 220 -11.56 -23.85 8.31
C PRO A 220 -10.68 -22.95 7.45
N PHE A 221 -9.35 -22.98 7.64
CA PHE A 221 -8.41 -22.13 6.89
C PHE A 221 -7.95 -22.78 5.57
N GLU A 222 -8.35 -24.02 5.31
CA GLU A 222 -7.99 -24.79 4.12
C GLU A 222 -9.03 -24.56 3.01
N THR A 223 -9.07 -23.34 2.47
CA THR A 223 -10.00 -22.90 1.39
C THR A 223 -9.29 -22.48 0.10
N TYR A 224 -8.02 -22.91 -0.07
CA TYR A 224 -7.19 -22.48 -1.19
C TYR A 224 -7.74 -22.89 -2.56
N GLU A 225 -8.40 -24.05 -2.64
CA GLU A 225 -9.02 -24.50 -3.90
C GLU A 225 -10.17 -23.57 -4.31
N GLU A 226 -11.04 -23.21 -3.35
CA GLU A 226 -12.13 -22.26 -3.58
C GLU A 226 -11.59 -20.89 -3.98
N GLN A 227 -10.55 -20.41 -3.30
CA GLN A 227 -9.90 -19.14 -3.65
C GLN A 227 -9.34 -19.17 -5.08
N LEU A 228 -8.62 -20.22 -5.47
CA LEU A 228 -8.06 -20.37 -6.82
C LEU A 228 -9.15 -20.49 -7.89
N MET A 229 -10.28 -21.16 -7.59
CA MET A 229 -11.42 -21.23 -8.49
C MET A 229 -12.01 -19.85 -8.75
N LEU A 230 -12.24 -19.05 -7.70
CA LEU A 230 -12.69 -17.66 -7.84
C LEU A 230 -11.70 -16.83 -8.64
N HIS A 231 -10.39 -16.90 -8.33
CA HIS A 231 -9.37 -16.16 -9.04
C HIS A 231 -9.33 -16.51 -10.53
N LYS A 232 -9.52 -17.78 -10.87
CA LYS A 232 -9.59 -18.25 -12.26
C LYS A 232 -10.86 -17.78 -12.97
N GLU A 233 -12.02 -17.87 -12.31
CA GLU A 233 -13.31 -17.44 -12.84
C GLU A 233 -13.29 -15.96 -13.25
N TYR A 234 -12.77 -15.11 -12.36
CA TYR A 234 -12.67 -13.67 -12.59
C TYR A 234 -11.37 -13.21 -13.26
N LYS A 235 -10.50 -14.15 -13.67
CA LYS A 235 -9.21 -13.90 -14.35
C LYS A 235 -8.31 -12.93 -13.57
N LEU A 236 -8.21 -13.11 -12.26
CA LEU A 236 -7.48 -12.23 -11.36
C LEU A 236 -5.99 -12.58 -11.31
N GLU A 237 -5.15 -11.55 -11.31
CA GLU A 237 -3.72 -11.67 -11.00
C GLU A 237 -3.51 -11.54 -9.49
N THR A 238 -3.65 -12.64 -8.76
CA THR A 238 -3.54 -12.66 -7.30
C THR A 238 -2.10 -12.82 -6.83
N ILE A 239 -1.76 -12.17 -5.71
CA ILE A 239 -0.49 -12.38 -4.99
C ILE A 239 -0.77 -12.98 -3.62
N TYR A 240 -0.10 -14.08 -3.28
CA TYR A 240 -0.12 -14.65 -1.94
C TYR A 240 1.17 -14.30 -1.19
N PHE A 241 1.07 -13.75 0.01
CA PHE A 241 2.18 -13.54 0.92
C PHE A 241 2.17 -14.62 1.98
N VAL A 242 3.24 -15.41 2.06
CA VAL A 242 3.31 -16.55 2.97
C VAL A 242 4.19 -16.25 4.16
N LEU A 243 3.65 -16.38 5.38
CA LEU A 243 4.45 -16.28 6.60
C LEU A 243 5.28 -17.55 6.75
N PHE A 244 6.50 -17.51 6.22
CA PHE A 244 7.42 -18.65 6.16
C PHE A 244 8.62 -18.46 7.09
N ALA A 245 8.30 -18.21 8.36
CA ALA A 245 9.26 -17.93 9.41
C ALA A 245 9.25 -19.01 10.50
N GLU A 246 10.24 -18.94 11.39
CA GLU A 246 10.23 -19.74 12.62
C GLU A 246 9.07 -19.35 13.54
N TYR A 247 8.79 -20.23 14.49
CA TYR A 247 7.77 -19.97 15.50
C TYR A 247 8.27 -18.94 16.51
N ASP A 248 7.50 -17.88 16.71
CA ASP A 248 7.71 -16.85 17.73
C ASP A 248 6.34 -16.52 18.39
N ASN A 249 6.34 -15.68 19.43
CA ASN A 249 5.14 -15.29 20.17
C ASN A 249 4.07 -14.63 19.26
N ASN A 250 4.54 -13.76 18.36
CA ASN A 250 3.72 -13.05 17.39
C ASN A 250 3.58 -13.82 16.06
N ASP A 251 4.52 -14.72 15.77
CA ASP A 251 4.61 -15.46 14.51
C ASP A 251 4.31 -16.94 14.76
N ARG A 252 3.02 -17.29 14.86
CA ARG A 252 2.57 -18.62 15.34
C ARG A 252 2.63 -19.74 14.30
N ASN A 253 3.67 -19.73 13.47
CA ASN A 253 3.90 -20.59 12.32
C ASN A 253 3.97 -22.08 12.65
N ILE A 254 3.79 -22.92 11.63
CA ILE A 254 4.23 -24.31 11.66
C ILE A 254 5.72 -24.38 11.28
N PRO A 255 6.45 -25.45 11.66
CA PRO A 255 7.87 -25.56 11.34
C PRO A 255 8.14 -25.46 9.84
N VAL A 256 9.15 -24.66 9.44
CA VAL A 256 9.52 -24.42 8.03
C VAL A 256 9.95 -25.67 7.26
N ASN A 257 10.27 -26.77 7.95
CA ASN A 257 10.57 -28.06 7.34
C ASN A 257 9.32 -28.91 7.04
N ASN A 258 8.12 -28.43 7.39
CA ASN A 258 6.86 -29.15 7.19
C ASN A 258 6.60 -29.39 5.70
N ARG A 259 6.55 -30.67 5.30
CA ARG A 259 6.35 -31.07 3.89
C ARG A 259 5.04 -30.56 3.32
N HIS A 260 3.95 -30.54 4.11
CA HIS A 260 2.64 -30.07 3.64
C HIS A 260 2.65 -28.58 3.34
N GLN A 261 3.31 -27.76 4.16
CA GLN A 261 3.42 -26.32 3.88
C GLN A 261 4.20 -26.08 2.59
N LYS A 262 5.32 -26.79 2.40
CA LYS A 262 6.11 -26.69 1.17
C LYS A 262 5.31 -27.11 -0.06
N THR A 263 4.53 -28.20 0.03
CA THR A 263 3.63 -28.63 -1.05
C THR A 263 2.55 -27.60 -1.34
N LEU A 264 1.92 -27.02 -0.31
CA LEU A 264 0.93 -25.95 -0.48
C LEU A 264 1.54 -24.74 -1.20
N ILE A 265 2.69 -24.25 -0.73
CA ILE A 265 3.38 -23.10 -1.32
C ILE A 265 3.70 -23.36 -2.81
N LYS A 266 4.20 -24.55 -3.14
CA LYS A 266 4.47 -24.95 -4.53
C LYS A 266 3.19 -25.01 -5.37
N GLY A 267 2.13 -25.63 -4.86
CA GLY A 267 0.86 -25.72 -5.55
C GLY A 267 0.20 -24.36 -5.80
N LEU A 268 0.31 -23.42 -4.85
CA LEU A 268 -0.14 -22.04 -5.07
C LEU A 268 0.72 -21.36 -6.16
N ALA A 269 2.03 -21.55 -6.12
CA ALA A 269 2.96 -20.95 -7.07
C ALA A 269 2.77 -21.39 -8.54
N ASP A 270 2.06 -22.48 -8.78
CA ASP A 270 1.67 -22.93 -10.12
C ASP A 270 0.60 -22.02 -10.77
N TYR A 271 -0.16 -21.27 -9.95
CA TYR A 271 -1.29 -20.45 -10.41
C TYR A 271 -1.17 -18.96 -10.07
N CYS A 272 -0.39 -18.60 -9.04
CA CYS A 272 -0.30 -17.22 -8.56
C CYS A 272 1.14 -16.79 -8.23
N ARG A 273 1.32 -15.48 -8.04
CA ARG A 273 2.60 -14.93 -7.57
C ARG A 273 2.71 -15.17 -6.06
N ILE A 274 3.89 -15.59 -5.61
CA ILE A 274 4.18 -15.80 -4.19
C ILE A 274 5.20 -14.77 -3.71
N GLY A 275 4.85 -14.08 -2.64
CA GLY A 275 5.72 -13.20 -1.87
C GLY A 275 6.00 -13.75 -0.48
N ILE A 276 7.01 -13.19 0.17
CA ILE A 276 7.26 -13.47 1.59
C ILE A 276 6.37 -12.56 2.44
N HIS A 277 5.67 -13.15 3.41
CA HIS A 277 5.11 -12.39 4.51
C HIS A 277 6.16 -12.37 5.62
N THR A 278 6.91 -11.28 5.75
CA THR A 278 8.07 -11.20 6.66
C THR A 278 7.60 -11.12 8.10
N SER A 279 8.26 -11.86 8.98
CA SER A 279 7.81 -12.03 10.36
C SER A 279 7.89 -10.74 11.18
N PHE A 280 7.11 -10.68 12.27
CA PHE A 280 7.27 -9.59 13.24
C PHE A 280 8.64 -9.64 13.90
N ALA A 281 9.21 -10.82 14.10
CA ALA A 281 10.55 -10.99 14.63
C ALA A 281 11.66 -10.41 13.73
N SER A 282 11.47 -10.43 12.40
CA SER A 282 12.45 -9.91 11.44
C SER A 282 12.59 -8.38 11.47
N LEU A 283 11.59 -7.65 11.99
CA LEU A 283 11.66 -6.19 12.19
C LEU A 283 12.88 -5.76 13.02
N LYS A 284 13.34 -6.62 13.92
CA LYS A 284 14.46 -6.36 14.83
C LYS A 284 15.74 -7.11 14.45
N SER A 285 15.72 -7.91 13.38
CA SER A 285 16.84 -8.77 13.01
C SER A 285 16.91 -8.97 11.51
N TYR A 286 17.91 -8.33 10.89
CA TYR A 286 18.21 -8.51 9.47
C TYR A 286 18.59 -9.97 9.15
N ASP A 287 19.28 -10.68 10.06
CA ASP A 287 19.61 -12.10 9.85
C ASP A 287 18.35 -12.98 9.76
N LYS A 288 17.31 -12.70 10.57
CA LYS A 288 16.03 -13.41 10.46
C LYS A 288 15.35 -13.09 9.14
N LEU A 289 15.35 -11.83 8.72
CA LEU A 289 14.82 -11.40 7.43
C LEU A 289 15.48 -12.18 6.27
N ASP A 290 16.81 -12.16 6.20
CA ASP A 290 17.60 -12.87 5.19
C ASP A 290 17.31 -14.38 5.17
N GLN A 291 17.20 -15.01 6.35
CA GLN A 291 16.86 -16.42 6.46
C GLN A 291 15.46 -16.73 5.93
N GLU A 292 14.47 -15.89 6.21
CA GLU A 292 13.08 -16.07 5.73
C GLU A 292 13.00 -16.05 4.21
N PHE A 293 13.64 -15.06 3.58
CA PHE A 293 13.73 -14.98 2.12
C PHE A 293 14.46 -16.18 1.52
N LYS A 294 15.64 -16.54 2.04
CA LYS A 294 16.41 -17.71 1.57
C LYS A 294 15.62 -19.00 1.67
N ARG A 295 14.86 -19.20 2.75
CA ARG A 295 14.04 -20.39 2.97
C ARG A 295 12.90 -20.48 1.98
N LEU A 296 12.17 -19.39 1.74
CA LEU A 296 11.07 -19.38 0.77
C LEU A 296 11.59 -19.54 -0.66
N ALA A 297 12.69 -18.86 -1.01
CA ALA A 297 13.37 -19.00 -2.28
C ALA A 297 13.79 -20.46 -2.54
N ALA A 298 14.36 -21.13 -1.54
CA ALA A 298 14.73 -22.55 -1.64
C ALA A 298 13.54 -23.49 -1.82
N VAL A 299 12.36 -23.17 -1.26
CA VAL A 299 11.14 -23.97 -1.46
C VAL A 299 10.65 -23.84 -2.90
N LEU A 300 10.70 -22.64 -3.46
CA LEU A 300 10.17 -22.32 -4.78
C LEU A 300 11.19 -22.47 -5.92
N ASN A 301 12.48 -22.65 -5.58
CA ASN A 301 13.59 -22.67 -6.52
C ASN A 301 13.61 -21.42 -7.44
N LYS A 302 13.33 -20.25 -6.86
CA LYS A 302 13.33 -18.95 -7.53
C LYS A 302 13.66 -17.85 -6.54
N GLU A 303 14.17 -16.73 -7.03
CA GLU A 303 14.36 -15.52 -6.22
C GLU A 303 13.00 -14.95 -5.77
N ILE A 304 13.00 -14.34 -4.58
CA ILE A 304 11.83 -13.69 -4.00
C ILE A 304 12.17 -12.22 -3.79
N ASN A 305 11.47 -11.35 -4.51
CA ASN A 305 11.72 -9.90 -4.52
C ASN A 305 10.46 -9.08 -4.18
N ILE A 306 9.39 -9.74 -3.72
CA ILE A 306 8.15 -9.11 -3.28
C ILE A 306 7.86 -9.48 -1.83
N THR A 307 7.46 -8.50 -1.03
CA THR A 307 7.27 -8.66 0.41
C THR A 307 5.99 -8.01 0.92
N ARG A 308 5.52 -8.52 2.05
CA ARG A 308 4.57 -7.84 2.92
C ARG A 308 4.97 -8.07 4.37
N GLN A 309 5.03 -7.00 5.15
CA GLN A 309 5.41 -7.04 6.56
C GLN A 309 4.25 -7.49 7.45
N HIS A 310 4.48 -8.48 8.32
CA HIS A 310 3.49 -8.93 9.29
C HIS A 310 3.03 -7.79 10.20
N PHE A 311 1.71 -7.74 10.42
CA PHE A 311 0.96 -6.65 11.05
C PHE A 311 1.08 -5.26 10.38
N HIS A 312 1.69 -5.16 9.19
CA HIS A 312 1.90 -3.91 8.44
C HIS A 312 2.75 -2.87 9.19
N VAL A 313 3.67 -3.36 10.03
CA VAL A 313 4.53 -2.51 10.87
C VAL A 313 5.66 -1.94 10.04
N LEU A 314 5.47 -0.71 9.57
CA LEU A 314 6.49 0.05 8.84
C LEU A 314 7.10 1.07 9.78
N ASN A 315 8.28 0.75 10.32
CA ASN A 315 9.11 1.71 11.04
C ASN A 315 9.96 2.47 10.03
N MET A 316 9.52 3.66 9.63
CA MET A 316 10.23 4.51 8.67
C MET A 316 11.50 5.09 9.31
N PRO A 317 12.63 5.16 8.58
CA PRO A 317 12.92 4.49 7.31
C PRO A 317 13.44 3.05 7.47
N VAL A 318 13.70 2.60 8.71
CA VAL A 318 14.41 1.35 9.03
C VAL A 318 13.87 0.12 8.30
N THR A 319 12.55 -0.06 8.27
CA THR A 319 11.92 -1.26 7.66
C THR A 319 12.18 -1.30 6.16
N TYR A 320 12.01 -0.17 5.48
CA TYR A 320 12.24 -0.07 4.05
C TYR A 320 13.71 -0.09 3.68
N ARG A 321 14.61 0.45 4.51
CA ARG A 321 16.05 0.24 4.34
C ARG A 321 16.44 -1.23 4.42
N ASN A 322 15.88 -1.99 5.36
CA ASN A 322 16.14 -3.42 5.45
C ASN A 322 15.68 -4.16 4.18
N PHE A 323 14.53 -3.79 3.63
CA PHE A 323 14.04 -4.34 2.36
C PHE A 323 14.92 -3.96 1.17
N VAL A 324 15.31 -2.69 1.04
CA VAL A 324 16.23 -2.22 0.00
C VAL A 324 17.59 -2.92 0.10
N ASN A 325 18.13 -3.09 1.31
CA ASN A 325 19.38 -3.82 1.54
C ASN A 325 19.27 -5.32 1.27
N HIS A 326 18.05 -5.85 1.10
CA HIS A 326 17.80 -7.23 0.72
C HIS A 326 17.28 -7.34 -0.73
N ASP A 327 17.52 -6.31 -1.55
CA ASP A 327 17.15 -6.25 -2.96
C ASP A 327 15.64 -6.51 -3.21
N VAL A 328 14.79 -6.15 -2.24
CA VAL A 328 13.34 -6.16 -2.43
C VAL A 328 12.98 -5.10 -3.47
N GLU A 329 12.29 -5.54 -4.51
CA GLU A 329 11.84 -4.66 -5.58
C GLU A 329 10.43 -4.12 -5.32
N ASN A 330 9.56 -4.89 -4.64
CA ASN A 330 8.17 -4.51 -4.45
C ASN A 330 7.70 -4.80 -3.02
N ASP A 331 7.35 -3.75 -2.28
CA ASP A 331 6.68 -3.83 -0.99
C ASP A 331 5.17 -3.62 -1.14
N TYR A 332 4.38 -4.47 -0.47
CA TYR A 332 2.92 -4.38 -0.44
C TYR A 332 2.38 -4.12 0.98
N SER A 333 3.17 -3.47 1.84
CA SER A 333 2.86 -3.28 3.25
C SER A 333 2.21 -1.92 3.56
N MET A 334 2.28 -0.96 2.64
CA MET A 334 1.80 0.40 2.85
C MET A 334 0.27 0.48 2.82
N GLY A 335 -0.35 0.29 3.98
CA GLY A 335 -1.76 0.53 4.22
C GLY A 335 -2.06 0.55 5.72
N TYR A 336 -3.33 0.66 6.07
CA TYR A 336 -3.77 0.55 7.46
C TYR A 336 -4.21 -0.88 7.77
N ALA A 337 -3.80 -1.40 8.92
CA ALA A 337 -4.00 -2.80 9.26
C ALA A 337 -5.46 -3.19 9.55
N VAL A 338 -6.29 -2.23 9.96
CA VAL A 338 -7.65 -2.47 10.47
C VAL A 338 -8.67 -1.44 9.97
N MET A 339 -8.28 -0.59 9.01
CA MET A 339 -9.13 0.49 8.52
C MET A 339 -8.96 0.60 7.01
N PRO A 340 -10.05 0.82 6.24
CA PRO A 340 -9.92 1.08 4.83
C PRO A 340 -9.46 2.53 4.60
N GLY A 341 -8.64 2.76 3.57
CA GLY A 341 -8.13 4.07 3.17
C GLY A 341 -6.67 4.05 2.69
N PHE A 342 -6.25 5.14 2.04
CA PHE A 342 -4.93 5.30 1.43
C PHE A 342 -3.93 5.89 2.42
N ARG A 343 -3.10 5.05 3.04
CA ARG A 343 -2.08 5.51 3.98
C ARG A 343 -1.15 6.58 3.40
N ALA A 344 -0.72 6.43 2.15
CA ALA A 344 0.13 7.39 1.45
C ALA A 344 -0.66 8.39 0.56
N GLY A 345 -1.99 8.42 0.64
CA GLY A 345 -2.85 9.28 -0.19
C GLY A 345 -2.82 8.98 -1.69
N ILE A 346 -2.26 7.85 -2.11
CA ILE A 346 -2.06 7.45 -3.51
C ILE A 346 -2.46 5.98 -3.67
N CYS A 347 -3.05 5.62 -4.82
CA CYS A 347 -3.40 4.23 -5.15
C CYS A 347 -2.38 3.57 -6.09
N ASP A 348 -1.66 4.36 -6.89
CA ASP A 348 -0.66 3.83 -7.81
C ASP A 348 0.69 3.59 -7.12
N PRO A 349 1.50 2.65 -7.66
CA PRO A 349 2.82 2.37 -7.12
C PRO A 349 3.76 3.56 -7.25
N PHE A 350 4.62 3.74 -6.25
CA PHE A 350 5.63 4.80 -6.22
C PHE A 350 6.94 4.29 -5.63
N TYR A 351 8.06 4.88 -6.03
CA TYR A 351 9.35 4.50 -5.47
C TYR A 351 9.49 5.01 -4.03
N PHE A 352 10.02 4.19 -3.13
CA PHE A 352 10.31 4.64 -1.78
C PHE A 352 11.37 5.76 -1.81
N TYR A 353 11.03 6.91 -1.24
CA TYR A 353 11.92 8.02 -1.00
C TYR A 353 12.40 8.00 0.46
N ASP A 354 13.70 7.76 0.65
CA ASP A 354 14.34 7.81 1.96
C ASP A 354 14.61 9.26 2.32
N LEU A 355 13.78 9.82 3.21
CA LEU A 355 13.78 11.25 3.53
C LEU A 355 15.05 11.66 4.28
N ASP A 356 15.54 10.81 5.19
CA ASP A 356 16.80 11.03 5.91
C ASP A 356 18.00 11.11 4.96
N MET A 357 18.01 10.31 3.90
CA MET A 357 19.08 10.27 2.90
C MET A 357 18.84 11.21 1.70
N GLU A 358 17.67 11.86 1.63
CA GLU A 358 17.22 12.69 0.50
C GLU A 358 17.34 11.95 -0.86
N LEU A 359 17.01 10.65 -0.89
CA LEU A 359 17.26 9.76 -2.02
C LEU A 359 16.02 8.92 -2.40
N GLU A 360 15.72 8.88 -3.69
CA GLU A 360 14.79 7.89 -4.27
C GLU A 360 15.50 6.53 -4.40
N THR A 361 14.87 5.48 -3.87
CA THR A 361 15.36 4.10 -3.97
C THR A 361 14.77 3.38 -5.18
N ARG A 362 15.22 2.14 -5.44
CA ARG A 362 14.69 1.29 -6.52
C ARG A 362 13.49 0.43 -6.11
N MET A 363 13.12 0.44 -4.83
CA MET A 363 11.99 -0.34 -4.33
C MET A 363 10.68 0.40 -4.59
N LEU A 364 9.73 -0.27 -5.23
CA LEU A 364 8.36 0.20 -5.40
C LEU A 364 7.52 -0.15 -4.18
N VAL A 365 6.76 0.83 -3.70
CA VAL A 365 5.70 0.66 -2.72
C VAL A 365 4.39 0.54 -3.48
N TRP A 366 3.68 -0.56 -3.24
CA TRP A 366 2.36 -0.88 -3.79
C TRP A 366 1.33 -0.72 -2.67
N PRO A 367 0.72 0.47 -2.52
CA PRO A 367 -0.18 0.74 -1.41
C PRO A 367 -1.49 -0.03 -1.56
N TYR A 368 -1.99 -0.58 -0.45
CA TYR A 368 -3.33 -1.18 -0.40
C TYR A 368 -4.27 -0.26 0.36
N ALA A 369 -5.55 -0.30 -0.03
CA ALA A 369 -6.57 0.61 0.51
C ALA A 369 -7.69 -0.12 1.24
N ILE A 370 -7.85 -1.43 1.03
CA ILE A 370 -8.91 -2.23 1.63
C ILE A 370 -8.28 -3.42 2.34
N VAL A 371 -8.77 -3.69 3.55
CA VAL A 371 -8.36 -4.83 4.38
C VAL A 371 -9.58 -5.51 4.96
N ASP A 372 -9.63 -6.84 4.87
CA ASP A 372 -10.69 -7.69 5.40
C ASP A 372 -11.00 -7.46 6.88
N LYS A 373 -9.97 -7.23 7.71
CA LYS A 373 -10.13 -6.96 9.15
C LYS A 373 -10.97 -5.73 9.47
N ALA A 374 -11.15 -4.80 8.53
CA ALA A 374 -12.08 -3.70 8.71
C ALA A 374 -13.53 -4.19 8.85
N LEU A 375 -13.92 -5.26 8.15
CA LEU A 375 -15.29 -5.80 8.22
C LEU A 375 -15.61 -6.32 9.63
N GLU A 376 -14.64 -6.93 10.30
CA GLU A 376 -14.78 -7.37 11.71
C GLU A 376 -15.02 -6.20 12.67
N LEU A 377 -14.62 -4.98 12.29
CA LEU A 377 -14.81 -3.74 13.05
C LEU A 377 -16.07 -2.97 12.66
N GLY A 378 -16.94 -3.56 11.83
CA GLY A 378 -18.23 -2.98 11.45
C GLY A 378 -18.19 -2.09 10.20
N TYR A 379 -17.08 -2.06 9.46
CA TYR A 379 -17.07 -1.51 8.10
C TYR A 379 -17.87 -2.43 7.16
N ASP A 380 -18.36 -1.88 6.06
CA ASP A 380 -19.27 -2.56 5.15
C ASP A 380 -18.77 -2.48 3.70
N LEU A 381 -19.05 -3.51 2.90
CA LEU A 381 -18.61 -3.57 1.51
C LEU A 381 -19.19 -2.40 0.70
N GLU A 382 -20.49 -2.15 0.79
CA GLU A 382 -21.17 -1.13 0.00
C GLU A 382 -20.89 0.29 0.51
N LYS A 383 -20.92 0.51 1.82
CA LYS A 383 -20.77 1.85 2.40
C LYS A 383 -19.32 2.28 2.59
N SER A 384 -18.39 1.33 2.74
CA SER A 384 -16.99 1.65 3.07
C SER A 384 -16.03 1.26 1.96
N PHE A 385 -16.18 0.09 1.32
CA PHE A 385 -15.22 -0.35 0.30
C PHE A 385 -15.60 0.17 -1.09
N LYS A 386 -16.88 0.16 -1.46
CA LYS A 386 -17.32 0.63 -2.78
C LYS A 386 -16.91 2.09 -3.09
N PRO A 387 -17.02 3.08 -2.18
CA PRO A 387 -16.56 4.44 -2.47
C PRO A 387 -15.06 4.50 -2.79
N ILE A 388 -14.24 3.70 -2.08
CA ILE A 388 -12.81 3.58 -2.35
C ILE A 388 -12.59 2.97 -3.74
N ILE A 389 -13.27 1.88 -4.08
CA ILE A 389 -13.20 1.23 -5.39
C ILE A 389 -13.55 2.22 -6.50
N ASP A 390 -14.68 2.92 -6.37
CA ASP A 390 -15.16 3.90 -7.33
C ASP A 390 -14.16 5.05 -7.50
N SER A 391 -13.54 5.51 -6.40
CA SER A 391 -12.52 6.57 -6.44
C SER A 391 -11.26 6.14 -7.21
N VAL A 392 -10.83 4.88 -7.08
CA VAL A 392 -9.67 4.34 -7.82
C VAL A 392 -10.00 4.17 -9.30
N LYS A 393 -11.21 3.71 -9.62
CA LYS A 393 -11.71 3.63 -11.00
C LYS A 393 -11.76 5.01 -11.66
N ALA A 394 -12.24 6.02 -10.94
CA ALA A 394 -12.34 7.39 -11.45
C ALA A 394 -10.98 7.97 -11.88
N VAL A 395 -9.91 7.67 -11.14
CA VAL A 395 -8.54 8.10 -11.49
C VAL A 395 -7.81 7.12 -12.44
N ARG A 396 -8.45 5.99 -12.77
CA ARG A 396 -7.89 4.88 -13.55
C ARG A 396 -6.57 4.37 -12.96
N GLY A 397 -6.55 4.20 -11.64
CA GLY A 397 -5.37 3.77 -10.89
C GLY A 397 -5.37 2.29 -10.52
N THR A 398 -4.49 1.91 -9.60
CA THR A 398 -4.35 0.52 -9.13
C THR A 398 -5.07 0.30 -7.80
N LEU A 399 -6.08 -0.57 -7.77
CA LEU A 399 -6.75 -1.03 -6.55
C LEU A 399 -6.05 -2.28 -6.02
N ILE A 400 -5.57 -2.22 -4.79
CA ILE A 400 -5.03 -3.38 -4.07
C ILE A 400 -5.86 -3.64 -2.81
N THR A 401 -6.32 -4.87 -2.66
CA THR A 401 -7.07 -5.32 -1.48
C THR A 401 -6.30 -6.42 -0.75
N LEU A 402 -6.41 -6.41 0.57
CA LEU A 402 -5.77 -7.36 1.46
C LEU A 402 -6.81 -8.24 2.14
N TRP A 403 -6.64 -9.55 2.00
CA TRP A 403 -7.44 -10.55 2.70
C TRP A 403 -6.53 -11.53 3.40
N ASN A 404 -6.90 -11.97 4.59
CA ASN A 404 -6.19 -13.01 5.29
C ASN A 404 -6.87 -14.37 5.00
N ASN A 405 -6.09 -15.42 4.84
CA ASN A 405 -6.63 -16.77 4.60
C ASN A 405 -7.57 -17.23 5.73
N GLU A 406 -7.32 -16.78 6.94
CA GLU A 406 -8.16 -17.03 8.12
C GLU A 406 -9.55 -16.37 8.07
N SER A 407 -9.70 -15.34 7.25
CA SER A 407 -10.97 -14.64 7.00
C SER A 407 -11.74 -15.26 5.84
N LEU A 408 -11.04 -15.95 4.93
CA LEU A 408 -11.60 -16.59 3.75
C LEU A 408 -12.17 -17.98 4.05
N VAL A 409 -13.01 -18.06 5.07
CA VAL A 409 -13.70 -19.30 5.48
C VAL A 409 -15.01 -19.50 4.71
N LYS A 410 -15.49 -20.75 4.65
CA LYS A 410 -16.78 -21.09 4.01
C LYS A 410 -18.00 -20.63 4.82
N GLU A 411 -17.93 -20.76 6.14
CA GLU A 411 -18.98 -20.29 7.04
C GLU A 411 -18.70 -18.83 7.41
N GLU A 412 -19.51 -17.90 6.89
CA GLU A 412 -19.33 -16.48 7.18
C GLU A 412 -19.40 -16.20 8.69
N LYS A 413 -18.47 -15.38 9.17
CA LYS A 413 -18.50 -14.83 10.53
C LYS A 413 -18.34 -13.32 10.42
N ASN A 414 -19.25 -12.58 11.06
CA ASN A 414 -19.25 -11.12 11.04
C ASN A 414 -19.26 -10.52 9.61
N ASN A 415 -20.00 -11.14 8.67
CA ASN A 415 -20.02 -10.78 7.24
C ASN A 415 -18.64 -10.86 6.55
N VAL A 416 -17.75 -11.70 7.07
CA VAL A 416 -16.44 -12.00 6.50
C VAL A 416 -16.38 -13.48 6.12
N GLY A 417 -15.97 -13.76 4.88
CA GLY A 417 -15.92 -15.10 4.32
C GLY A 417 -15.65 -15.07 2.81
N LEU A 418 -15.70 -16.24 2.18
CA LEU A 418 -15.55 -16.37 0.73
C LEU A 418 -16.62 -15.61 -0.07
N GLU A 419 -17.87 -15.58 0.41
CA GLU A 419 -18.96 -14.86 -0.26
C GLU A 419 -18.74 -13.34 -0.19
N ALA A 420 -18.39 -12.78 0.98
CA ALA A 420 -17.97 -11.38 1.09
C ALA A 420 -16.78 -11.03 0.18
N TYR A 421 -15.80 -11.93 0.07
CA TYR A 421 -14.65 -11.76 -0.82
C TYR A 421 -15.07 -11.74 -2.30
N GLU A 422 -15.94 -12.66 -2.73
CA GLU A 422 -16.48 -12.67 -4.09
C GLU A 422 -17.28 -11.40 -4.40
N LYS A 423 -18.12 -10.94 -3.48
CA LYS A 423 -18.85 -9.66 -3.62
C LYS A 423 -17.89 -8.49 -3.82
N MET A 424 -16.81 -8.43 -3.04
CA MET A 424 -15.77 -7.41 -3.21
C MET A 424 -15.07 -7.52 -4.57
N ILE A 425 -14.76 -8.75 -5.04
CA ILE A 425 -14.18 -8.96 -6.39
C ILE A 425 -15.12 -8.40 -7.45
N ARG A 426 -16.42 -8.73 -7.40
CA ARG A 426 -17.43 -8.25 -8.36
C ARG A 426 -17.47 -6.73 -8.40
N MET A 427 -17.56 -6.07 -7.23
CA MET A 427 -17.50 -4.61 -7.14
C MET A 427 -16.20 -4.04 -7.74
N ALA A 428 -15.07 -4.72 -7.57
CA ALA A 428 -13.78 -4.27 -8.07
C ALA A 428 -13.64 -4.39 -9.59
N ILE A 429 -14.31 -5.36 -10.24
CA ILE A 429 -14.18 -5.62 -11.69
C ILE A 429 -15.28 -5.01 -12.54
N GLU A 430 -16.50 -4.84 -11.99
CA GLU A 430 -17.68 -4.29 -12.68
C GLU A 430 -17.62 -2.76 -12.81
#